data_AF-A0A537FLL5-F1
#
_entry.id   AF-A0A537FLL5-F1
#
_cell.length_a   1.000
_cell.length_b   1.000
_cell.length_c   1.000
_cell.angle_alpha   90.00
_cell.angle_beta   90.00
_cell.angle_gamma   90.00
#
_symmetry.space_group_name_H-M   'P 1'
#
loop_
_entity.id
_entity.type
_entity.pdbx_description
1 polymer ?
#
loop_
_entity_poly.entity_id
_entity_poly.type
_entity_poly.pdbx_seq_one_letter_code
_entity_poly.pdbx_strand_id
1 'polypeptide(L)'
;MATVEAAPENSAGIQSGDLVVPTVRRPDDCINCRAGESDMCLTGQYKEHGIKGLHGFCSDYTISDVSFLVKIPARLSKVAVLLEPMSVAEKA
;
A
#
# COMPACT_ATOMS: atom_id res chain seq x y z
N MET A 1 9.37 0.60 -0.74
CA MET A 1 9.48 1.05 0.67
C MET A 1 9.74 2.55 0.65
N ALA A 2 9.15 3.29 1.58
CA ALA A 2 9.37 4.72 1.79
C ALA A 2 9.44 5.04 3.28
N THR A 3 9.94 6.22 3.61
CA THR A 3 9.85 6.80 4.96
C THR A 3 8.73 7.83 4.95
N VAL A 4 7.90 7.82 6.00
CA VAL A 4 6.82 8.80 6.14
C VAL A 4 7.42 10.16 6.46
N GLU A 5 7.17 11.15 5.61
CA GLU A 5 7.61 12.53 5.85
C GLU A 5 6.64 13.26 6.78
N ALA A 6 5.34 13.17 6.50
CA ALA A 6 4.28 13.78 7.29
C ALA A 6 3.05 12.86 7.36
N ALA A 7 2.36 12.90 8.49
CA ALA A 7 1.13 12.15 8.73
C ALA A 7 0.15 12.99 9.58
N PRO A 8 -1.17 12.95 9.30
CA PRO A 8 -2.18 13.57 10.17
C PRO A 8 -2.15 13.07 11.63
N GLU A 9 -2.73 13.82 12.56
CA GLU A 9 -2.74 13.48 14.01
C GLU A 9 -3.48 12.18 14.35
N ASN A 10 -4.32 11.65 13.44
CA ASN A 10 -5.05 10.39 13.60
C ASN A 10 -4.70 9.36 12.50
N SER A 11 -3.41 9.06 12.35
CA SER A 11 -2.89 8.20 11.28
C SER A 11 -2.73 6.73 11.68
N ALA A 12 -3.62 6.22 12.53
CA ALA A 12 -3.65 4.80 12.93
C ALA A 12 -2.28 4.23 13.38
N GLY A 13 -1.49 5.02 14.11
CA GLY A 13 -0.17 4.62 14.62
C GLY A 13 0.99 4.75 13.62
N ILE A 14 0.74 5.35 12.45
CA ILE A 14 1.76 5.83 11.50
C ILE A 14 2.12 7.27 11.84
N GLN A 15 3.41 7.58 11.87
CA GLN A 15 3.94 8.92 12.14
C GLN A 15 5.15 9.22 11.26
N SER A 16 5.58 10.48 11.25
CA SER A 16 6.82 10.89 10.56
C SER A 16 8.02 10.05 11.02
N GLY A 17 8.85 9.62 10.08
CA GLY A 17 10.01 8.75 10.30
C GLY A 17 9.71 7.24 10.23
N ASP A 18 8.45 6.82 10.21
CA ASP A 18 8.12 5.40 10.08
C ASP A 18 8.47 4.87 8.68
N LEU A 19 8.97 3.64 8.63
CA LEU A 19 9.12 2.91 7.37
C LEU A 19 7.78 2.29 6.98
N VAL A 20 7.38 2.48 5.73
CA VAL A 20 6.14 1.94 5.19
C VAL A 20 6.33 1.31 3.82
N VAL A 21 5.46 0.36 3.49
CA VAL A 21 5.28 -0.17 2.14
C VAL A 21 3.84 0.12 1.72
N PRO A 22 3.62 0.86 0.63
CA PRO A 22 2.27 1.07 0.12
C PRO A 22 1.76 -0.19 -0.58
N THR A 23 0.48 -0.49 -0.39
CA THR A 23 -0.23 -1.49 -1.22
C THR A 23 -0.47 -0.92 -2.62
N VAL A 24 -0.50 -1.79 -3.63
CA VAL A 24 -0.58 -1.40 -5.04
C VAL A 24 -2.00 -1.04 -5.47
N ARG A 25 -3.01 -1.79 -5.01
CA ARG A 25 -4.40 -1.66 -5.50
C ARG A 25 -5.19 -0.58 -4.77
N ARG A 26 -6.07 0.10 -5.51
CA ARG A 26 -7.15 0.93 -4.96
C ARG A 26 -8.50 0.32 -5.35
N PRO A 27 -9.40 0.13 -4.37
CA PRO A 27 -10.63 -0.63 -4.55
C PRO A 27 -11.60 0.05 -5.53
N ASP A 28 -12.51 -0.76 -6.07
CA ASP A 28 -13.73 -0.29 -6.72
C ASP A 28 -14.96 -0.55 -5.82
N ASP A 29 -16.15 -0.44 -6.38
CA ASP A 29 -17.41 -0.61 -5.65
C ASP A 29 -17.94 -2.06 -5.65
N CYS A 30 -17.14 -3.08 -5.96
CA CYS A 30 -17.61 -4.46 -5.78
C CYS A 30 -17.64 -4.87 -4.30
N ILE A 31 -18.33 -5.97 -3.99
CA ILE A 31 -18.51 -6.41 -2.59
C ILE A 31 -17.19 -6.74 -1.89
N ASN A 32 -16.26 -7.41 -2.58
CA ASN A 32 -14.94 -7.76 -2.03
C ASN A 32 -14.09 -6.51 -1.80
N CYS A 33 -14.06 -5.58 -2.76
CA CYS A 33 -13.35 -4.32 -2.62
C CYS A 33 -13.87 -3.48 -1.44
N ARG A 34 -15.18 -3.40 -1.22
CA ARG A 34 -15.76 -2.74 -0.04
C ARG A 34 -15.42 -3.44 1.28
N ALA A 35 -15.20 -4.75 1.24
CA ALA A 35 -14.73 -5.52 2.39
C ALA A 35 -13.20 -5.39 2.63
N GLY A 36 -12.48 -4.65 1.79
CA GLY A 36 -11.02 -4.50 1.86
C GLY A 36 -10.23 -5.55 1.06
N GLU A 37 -10.91 -6.48 0.40
CA GLU A 37 -10.33 -7.60 -0.36
C GLU A 37 -10.20 -7.24 -1.85
N SER A 38 -9.54 -6.12 -2.12
CA SER A 38 -9.37 -5.61 -3.51
C SER A 38 -8.52 -6.51 -4.40
N ASP A 39 -7.77 -7.43 -3.80
CA ASP A 39 -7.05 -8.48 -4.51
C ASP A 39 -7.98 -9.53 -5.12
N MET A 40 -9.11 -9.78 -4.48
CA MET A 40 -10.18 -10.69 -4.91
C MET A 40 -11.34 -9.96 -5.61
N CYS A 41 -11.07 -8.79 -6.21
CA CYS A 41 -12.08 -7.98 -6.89
C CYS A 41 -12.85 -8.77 -7.97
N LEU A 42 -14.17 -8.58 -8.01
CA LEU A 42 -15.07 -9.29 -8.94
C LEU A 42 -15.29 -8.58 -10.27
N THR A 43 -15.18 -7.25 -10.29
CA THR A 43 -15.49 -6.40 -11.45
C THR A 43 -14.26 -5.98 -12.24
N GLY A 44 -13.07 -6.15 -11.64
CA GLY A 44 -11.81 -5.76 -12.24
C GLY A 44 -11.70 -4.26 -12.52
N GLN A 45 -12.47 -3.40 -11.85
CA GLN A 45 -12.42 -1.93 -12.02
C GLN A 45 -11.48 -1.27 -11.00
N TYR A 46 -10.87 -2.04 -10.11
CA TYR A 46 -9.76 -1.58 -9.29
C TYR A 46 -8.64 -0.97 -10.15
N LYS A 47 -7.90 -0.06 -9.53
CA LYS A 47 -6.71 0.57 -10.11
C LYS A 47 -5.45 0.08 -9.41
N GLU A 48 -4.31 0.18 -10.08
CA GLU A 48 -3.00 -0.24 -9.57
C GLU A 48 -1.97 0.86 -9.81
N HIS A 49 -1.29 1.27 -8.73
CA HIS A 49 -0.19 2.21 -8.81
C HIS A 49 0.93 1.66 -9.71
N GLY A 50 1.25 2.37 -10.79
CA GLY A 50 2.34 2.03 -11.71
C GLY A 50 2.00 0.95 -12.72
N ILE A 51 0.76 0.43 -12.73
CA ILE A 51 0.34 -0.65 -13.64
C ILE A 51 -0.94 -0.25 -14.37
N LYS A 52 -1.99 0.15 -13.63
CA LYS A 52 -3.33 0.35 -14.20
C LYS A 52 -4.01 1.58 -13.60
N GLY A 53 -4.03 2.68 -14.36
CA GLY A 53 -4.87 3.83 -14.07
C GLY A 53 -4.43 4.71 -12.89
N LEU A 54 -3.26 4.45 -12.28
CA LEU A 54 -2.64 5.29 -11.25
C LEU A 54 -1.13 5.39 -11.49
N HIS A 55 -0.55 6.54 -11.16
CA HIS A 55 0.90 6.73 -11.18
C HIS A 55 1.59 5.79 -10.18
N GLY A 56 2.79 5.32 -10.52
CA GLY A 56 3.59 4.47 -9.63
C GLY A 56 4.27 5.26 -8.51
N PHE A 57 5.09 4.56 -7.74
CA PHE A 57 5.85 5.13 -6.62
C PHE A 57 7.32 5.45 -6.95
N CYS A 58 7.72 5.37 -8.22
CA CYS A 58 9.08 5.70 -8.65
C CYS A 58 9.24 7.22 -8.81
N SER A 59 9.05 7.94 -7.70
CA SER A 59 9.14 9.39 -7.56
C SER A 59 9.76 9.73 -6.20
N ASP A 60 10.31 10.93 -6.05
CA ASP A 60 10.91 11.36 -4.79
C ASP A 60 9.88 11.43 -3.64
N TYR A 61 8.65 11.83 -3.98
CA TYR A 61 7.52 11.94 -3.05
C TYR A 61 6.26 11.35 -3.65
N THR A 62 5.38 10.85 -2.78
CA THR A 62 4.06 10.33 -3.14
C THR A 62 3.10 10.54 -1.97
N ILE A 63 1.80 10.58 -2.27
CA ILE A 63 0.73 10.68 -1.27
C ILE A 63 -0.10 9.41 -1.35
N SER A 64 -0.38 8.80 -0.20
CA SER A 64 -1.30 7.67 -0.09
C SER A 64 -2.14 7.82 1.17
N ASP A 65 -3.36 7.31 1.12
CA ASP A 65 -4.18 7.13 2.32
C ASP A 65 -3.50 6.16 3.27
N VAL A 66 -3.60 6.46 4.57
CA VAL A 66 -3.01 5.69 5.68
C VAL A 66 -3.46 4.24 5.66
N SER A 67 -4.70 3.98 5.24
CA SER A 67 -5.30 2.64 5.17
C SER A 67 -4.59 1.73 4.16
N PHE A 68 -3.81 2.29 3.23
CA PHE A 68 -3.05 1.55 2.23
C PHE A 68 -1.55 1.48 2.53
N LEU A 69 -1.12 1.95 3.71
CA LEU A 69 0.28 1.91 4.15
C LEU A 69 0.49 0.82 5.19
N VAL A 70 1.41 -0.10 4.90
CA VAL A 70 1.83 -1.13 5.86
C VAL A 70 3.10 -0.68 6.56
N LYS A 71 3.03 -0.43 7.87
CA LYS A 71 4.18 -0.06 8.70
C LYS A 71 5.15 -1.21 8.86
N ILE A 72 6.44 -0.92 8.73
CA ILE A 72 7.52 -1.89 8.73
C ILE A 72 8.39 -1.70 9.97
N PRO A 73 8.69 -2.78 10.73
CA PRO A 73 9.69 -2.74 11.77
C PRO A 73 11.07 -2.33 11.22
N ALA A 74 11.74 -1.38 11.88
CA ALA A 74 13.03 -0.84 11.42
C ALA A 74 14.10 -1.91 11.10
N ARG A 75 14.09 -3.03 11.84
CA ARG A 75 14.99 -4.17 11.62
C ARG A 75 14.86 -4.86 10.25
N LEU A 76 13.74 -4.66 9.56
CA LEU A 76 13.45 -5.25 8.25
C LEU A 76 13.72 -4.29 7.08
N SER A 77 14.23 -3.09 7.32
CA SER A 77 14.42 -2.04 6.29
C SER A 77 15.15 -2.51 5.03
N LYS A 78 16.17 -3.37 5.18
CA LYS A 78 16.97 -3.89 4.06
C LYS A 78 16.21 -4.81 3.12
N VAL A 79 15.12 -5.43 3.59
CA VAL A 79 14.34 -6.43 2.83
C VAL A 79 12.90 -6.03 2.63
N ALA A 80 12.44 -4.93 3.23
CA ALA A 80 11.05 -4.50 3.22
C ALA A 80 10.48 -4.26 1.82
N VAL A 81 11.33 -3.96 0.83
CA VAL A 81 10.91 -3.86 -0.58
C VAL A 81 10.28 -5.16 -1.10
N LEU A 82 10.65 -6.30 -0.52
CA LEU A 82 10.13 -7.62 -0.90
C LEU A 82 8.75 -7.93 -0.30
N LEU A 83 8.22 -7.08 0.60
CA LEU A 83 6.94 -7.34 1.24
C LEU A 83 5.79 -7.42 0.23
N GLU A 84 5.76 -6.51 -0.74
CA GLU A 84 4.70 -6.49 -1.76
C GLU A 84 4.70 -7.77 -2.63
N PRO A 85 5.83 -8.20 -3.26
CA PRO A 85 5.82 -9.44 -4.02
C PRO A 85 5.60 -10.68 -3.14
N MET A 86 6.08 -10.68 -1.90
CA MET A 86 5.82 -11.78 -0.95
C MET A 86 4.33 -11.89 -0.61
N SER A 87 3.61 -10.76 -0.53
CA SER A 87 2.16 -10.76 -0.27
C SER A 87 1.37 -11.44 -1.39
N VAL A 88 1.88 -11.46 -2.62
CA VAL A 88 1.27 -12.20 -3.73
C VAL A 88 1.55 -13.69 -3.60
N ALA A 89 2.79 -14.06 -3.28
CA ALA A 89 3.20 -15.45 -3.14
C ALA A 89 2.51 -16.17 -1.96
N GLU A 90 2.21 -15.44 -0.88
CA GLU A 90 1.57 -16.00 0.33
C GLU A 90 0.12 -16.44 0.12
N LYS A 91 -0.55 -15.97 -0.95
CA LYS A 91 -1.94 -16.33 -1.27
C LYS A 91 -2.10 -17.74 -1.88
N ALA A 92 -0.98 -18.44 -2.10
CA ALA A 92 -0.94 -19.75 -2.74
C ALA A 92 -1.16 -20.90 -1.75
#